data_AF-A0A7S0J0G2-F1
#
_entry.id   AF-A0A7S0J0G2-F1
#
_cell.length_a   1.000
_cell.length_b   1.000
_cell.length_c   1.000
_cell.angle_alpha   90.00
_cell.angle_beta   90.00
_cell.angle_gamma   90.00
#
_symmetry.space_group_name_H-M   'P 1'
#
loop_
_entity.id
_entity.type
_entity.pdbx_description
1 polymer ?
#
loop_
_entity_poly.entity_id
_entity_poly.type
_entity_poly.pdbx_seq_one_letter_code
_entity_poly.pdbx_strand_id
1 'polypeptide(L)'
;GILSQKYGLSCDNLLAVEFVDAAGNVRTASSTENTHMFWMARGSGGEFPGIATTFTAQAYVAPNRVFQRGCTFSSSSYGDLVAAWASRIDELSNSLRSMFTSTYSHNGDAELAFTCFDCDDAQMSFFHSQFDAIKREVGTARHDWRWSGSWLSRLLKEGWDGYDTPHDLTQQSPWPGTSTLMTNGNH
;
A
#
# COMPACT_ATOMS: atom_id res chain seq x y z
N GLY A 1 -1.77 1.59 -3.69
CA GLY A 1 -1.04 1.22 -2.45
C GLY A 1 0.07 0.24 -2.77
N ILE A 2 0.83 -0.22 -1.76
CA ILE A 2 2.04 -1.04 -1.95
C ILE A 2 1.78 -2.41 -2.61
N LEU A 3 0.54 -2.91 -2.53
CA LEU A 3 0.13 -4.18 -3.11
C LEU A 3 -0.52 -4.02 -4.50
N SER A 4 -0.79 -2.79 -4.94
CA SER A 4 -1.61 -2.54 -6.13
C SER A 4 -0.93 -2.95 -7.43
N GLN A 5 0.40 -2.89 -7.48
CA GLN A 5 1.17 -3.34 -8.63
C GLN A 5 1.01 -4.84 -8.90
N LYS A 6 0.83 -5.64 -7.85
CA LYS A 6 0.70 -7.10 -7.95
C LYS A 6 -0.74 -7.57 -8.06
N TYR A 7 -1.65 -6.95 -7.31
CA TYR A 7 -3.03 -7.42 -7.18
C TYR A 7 -4.08 -6.46 -7.78
N GLY A 8 -3.67 -5.33 -8.36
CA GLY A 8 -4.60 -4.31 -8.83
C GLY A 8 -5.10 -3.39 -7.71
N LEU A 9 -6.00 -2.47 -8.06
CA LEU A 9 -6.64 -1.58 -7.11
C LEU A 9 -7.60 -2.35 -6.19
N SER A 10 -8.00 -1.75 -5.07
CA SER A 10 -8.98 -2.37 -4.17
C SER A 10 -10.30 -2.69 -4.89
N CYS A 11 -10.71 -1.87 -5.85
CA CYS A 11 -11.91 -2.10 -6.65
C CYS A 11 -11.77 -3.24 -7.67
N ASP A 12 -10.57 -3.55 -8.15
CA ASP A 12 -10.32 -4.71 -9.03
C ASP A 12 -10.56 -6.03 -8.28
N ASN A 13 -10.44 -6.00 -6.95
CA ASN A 13 -10.60 -7.15 -6.06
C ASN A 13 -11.97 -7.21 -5.39
N LEU A 14 -12.87 -6.29 -5.74
CA LEU A 14 -14.23 -6.28 -5.22
C LEU A 14 -15.04 -7.39 -5.88
N LEU A 15 -15.66 -8.26 -5.08
CA LEU A 15 -16.49 -9.38 -5.54
C LEU A 15 -17.98 -9.04 -5.45
N ALA A 16 -18.39 -8.32 -4.40
CA ALA A 16 -19.74 -7.84 -4.24
C ALA A 16 -19.80 -6.63 -3.29
N VAL A 17 -20.88 -5.87 -3.39
CA VAL A 17 -21.26 -4.81 -2.45
C VAL A 17 -22.71 -5.00 -2.04
N GLU A 18 -22.95 -5.02 -0.74
CA GLU A 18 -24.29 -4.80 -0.20
C GLU A 18 -24.51 -3.30 -0.05
N PHE A 19 -25.69 -2.83 -0.46
CA PHE A 19 -26.05 -1.43 -0.33
C PHE A 19 -27.53 -1.22 -0.01
N VAL A 20 -27.83 -0.08 0.61
CA VAL A 20 -29.20 0.41 0.79
C VAL A 20 -29.55 1.35 -0.35
N ASP A 21 -30.61 1.03 -1.10
CA ASP A 21 -31.10 1.85 -2.20
C ASP A 21 -31.90 3.08 -1.72
N ALA A 22 -32.26 3.97 -2.64
CA ALA A 22 -33.02 5.20 -2.32
C ALA A 22 -34.41 4.93 -1.74
N ALA A 23 -34.95 3.71 -1.91
CA ALA A 23 -36.21 3.29 -1.30
C ALA A 23 -36.01 2.59 0.06
N GLY A 24 -34.77 2.53 0.57
CA GLY A 24 -34.45 1.95 1.87
C GLY A 24 -34.30 0.42 1.85
N ASN A 25 -34.21 -0.22 0.67
CA ASN A 25 -34.08 -1.67 0.57
C ASN A 25 -32.60 -2.08 0.53
N VAL A 26 -32.27 -3.18 1.20
CA VAL A 26 -30.96 -3.82 1.11
C VAL A 26 -30.87 -4.62 -0.19
N ARG A 27 -29.82 -4.38 -0.97
CA ARG A 27 -29.56 -4.96 -2.29
C ARG A 27 -28.11 -5.44 -2.38
N THR A 28 -27.86 -6.41 -3.25
CA THR A 28 -26.51 -6.89 -3.54
C THR A 28 -26.13 -6.54 -4.97
N ALA A 29 -24.95 -5.98 -5.16
CA ALA A 29 -24.33 -5.75 -6.47
C ALA A 29 -23.09 -6.63 -6.62
N SER A 30 -23.04 -7.43 -7.69
CA SER A 30 -21.96 -8.34 -8.02
C SER A 30 -21.76 -8.44 -9.54
N SER A 31 -20.89 -9.34 -10.00
CA SER A 31 -20.72 -9.62 -11.43
C SER A 31 -21.94 -10.24 -12.10
N THR A 32 -22.91 -10.75 -11.33
CA THR A 32 -24.13 -11.43 -11.84
C THR A 32 -25.43 -10.81 -11.35
N GLU A 33 -25.39 -9.89 -10.38
CA GLU A 33 -26.57 -9.23 -9.81
C GLU A 33 -26.36 -7.71 -9.76
N ASN A 34 -27.35 -6.90 -10.14
CA ASN A 34 -27.25 -5.43 -10.18
C ASN A 34 -25.92 -4.94 -10.80
N THR A 35 -25.55 -5.50 -11.95
CA THR A 35 -24.19 -5.37 -12.54
C THR A 35 -23.78 -3.92 -12.86
N HIS A 36 -24.73 -3.05 -13.13
CA HIS A 36 -24.52 -1.60 -13.31
C HIS A 36 -24.13 -0.92 -11.98
N MET A 37 -24.79 -1.29 -10.87
CA MET A 37 -24.41 -0.86 -9.53
C MET A 37 -23.01 -1.37 -9.19
N PHE A 38 -22.72 -2.63 -9.52
CA PHE A 38 -21.42 -3.23 -9.27
C PHE A 38 -20.30 -2.56 -10.07
N TRP A 39 -20.59 -2.11 -11.30
CA TRP A 39 -19.66 -1.29 -12.07
C TRP A 39 -19.42 0.08 -11.41
N MET A 40 -20.48 0.77 -10.96
CA MET A 40 -20.36 2.05 -10.25
C MET A 40 -19.56 1.92 -8.95
N ALA A 41 -19.84 0.90 -8.15
CA ALA A 41 -19.13 0.63 -6.89
C ALA A 41 -17.61 0.48 -7.04
N ARG A 42 -17.11 0.18 -8.25
CA ARG A 42 -15.69 0.00 -8.55
C ARG A 42 -14.96 1.27 -9.02
N GLY A 43 -15.52 2.46 -8.79
CA GLY A 43 -14.81 3.70 -9.07
C GLY A 43 -15.59 5.01 -8.92
N SER A 44 -16.90 4.98 -8.68
CA SER A 44 -17.72 6.20 -8.57
C SER A 44 -17.46 7.00 -7.28
N GLY A 45 -16.78 6.41 -6.30
CA GLY A 45 -16.57 7.05 -4.99
C GLY A 45 -17.89 7.42 -4.33
N GLY A 46 -18.01 8.68 -3.89
CA GLY A 46 -19.21 9.20 -3.22
C GLY A 46 -20.45 9.33 -4.12
N GLU A 47 -20.30 9.21 -5.45
CA GLU A 47 -21.41 9.29 -6.41
C GLU A 47 -22.12 7.94 -6.61
N PHE A 48 -21.82 6.94 -5.77
CA PHE A 48 -22.53 5.66 -5.79
C PHE A 48 -24.00 5.89 -5.40
N PRO A 49 -24.99 5.46 -6.22
CA PRO A 49 -26.40 5.77 -5.98
C PRO A 49 -27.03 4.83 -4.93
N GLY A 50 -26.52 4.91 -3.71
CA GLY A 50 -26.93 4.14 -2.53
C GLY A 50 -25.94 4.29 -1.38
N ILE A 51 -26.21 3.62 -0.26
CA ILE A 51 -25.26 3.56 0.87
C ILE A 51 -24.67 2.16 0.90
N ALA A 52 -23.38 2.02 0.55
CA ALA A 52 -22.68 0.74 0.66
C ALA A 52 -22.49 0.38 2.14
N THR A 53 -23.01 -0.78 2.54
CA THR A 53 -22.98 -1.27 3.93
C THR A 53 -21.96 -2.38 4.14
N THR A 54 -21.76 -3.22 3.13
CA THR A 54 -20.82 -4.35 3.19
C THR A 54 -20.04 -4.47 1.89
N PHE A 55 -18.73 -4.70 1.99
CA PHE A 55 -17.86 -4.99 0.84
C PHE A 55 -17.32 -6.41 0.97
N THR A 56 -17.53 -7.23 -0.07
CA THR A 56 -16.93 -8.56 -0.18
C THR A 56 -15.77 -8.47 -1.15
N ALA A 57 -14.55 -8.73 -0.69
CA ALA A 57 -13.33 -8.62 -1.48
C ALA A 57 -12.55 -9.94 -1.53
N GLN A 58 -11.80 -10.13 -2.62
CA GLN A 58 -10.85 -11.22 -2.75
C GLN A 58 -9.69 -11.03 -1.77
N ALA A 59 -9.44 -12.03 -0.94
CA ALA A 59 -8.27 -12.08 -0.06
C ALA A 59 -7.10 -12.81 -0.75
N TYR A 60 -5.88 -12.42 -0.40
CA TYR A 60 -4.65 -13.07 -0.84
C TYR A 60 -3.87 -13.58 0.36
N VAL A 61 -3.06 -14.62 0.13
CA VAL A 61 -2.14 -15.12 1.15
C VAL A 61 -1.14 -14.02 1.49
N ALA A 62 -1.06 -13.68 2.78
CA ALA A 62 -0.12 -12.70 3.27
C ALA A 62 1.33 -13.17 3.04
N PRO A 63 2.25 -12.27 2.66
CA PRO A 63 3.64 -12.66 2.50
C PRO A 63 4.24 -13.07 3.85
N ASN A 64 5.16 -14.04 3.84
CA ASN A 64 5.82 -14.48 5.06
C ASN A 64 6.86 -13.46 5.53
N ARG A 65 7.57 -12.87 4.57
CA ARG A 65 8.69 -11.97 4.80
C ARG A 65 8.60 -10.74 3.90
N VAL A 66 8.97 -9.61 4.48
CA VAL A 66 9.08 -8.33 3.80
C VAL A 66 10.51 -7.83 3.96
N PHE A 67 11.08 -7.33 2.87
CA PHE A 67 12.33 -6.59 2.88
C PHE A 67 12.09 -5.16 2.41
N GLN A 68 12.71 -4.20 3.07
CA GLN A 68 12.64 -2.80 2.70
C GLN A 68 14.00 -2.15 2.74
N ARG A 69 14.19 -1.20 1.85
CA ARG A 69 15.34 -0.32 1.84
C ARG A 69 14.90 1.07 1.43
N GLY A 70 15.40 2.06 2.15
CA GLY A 70 15.16 3.45 1.81
C GLY A 70 16.41 4.28 1.97
N CYS A 71 16.47 5.39 1.24
CA CYS A 71 17.48 6.41 1.44
C CYS A 71 16.93 7.79 1.15
N THR A 72 17.45 8.79 1.86
CA THR A 72 17.07 10.18 1.68
C THR A 72 18.21 10.99 1.07
N PHE A 73 17.83 11.98 0.27
CA PHE A 73 18.71 12.96 -0.36
C PHE A 73 18.23 14.37 0.02
N SER A 74 19.09 15.36 -0.21
CA SER A 74 18.69 16.76 -0.12
C SER A 74 17.44 17.01 -0.99
N SER A 75 16.51 17.87 -0.55
CA SER A 75 15.36 18.29 -1.38
C SER A 75 15.76 18.84 -2.74
N SER A 76 16.95 19.45 -2.84
CA SER A 76 17.51 19.92 -4.12
C SER A 76 17.68 18.80 -5.16
N SER A 77 17.79 17.54 -4.72
CA SER A 77 17.96 16.38 -5.58
C SER A 77 16.63 15.72 -5.99
N TYR A 78 15.48 16.27 -5.61
CA TYR A 78 14.17 15.65 -5.89
C TYR A 78 13.91 15.45 -7.38
N GLY A 79 14.27 16.44 -8.22
CA GLY A 79 14.13 16.33 -9.67
C GLY A 79 14.99 15.21 -10.26
N ASP A 80 16.25 15.14 -9.86
CA ASP A 80 17.20 14.09 -10.29
C ASP A 80 16.73 12.70 -9.82
N LEU A 81 16.20 12.61 -8.60
CA LEU A 81 15.66 11.37 -8.06
C LEU A 81 14.46 10.87 -8.88
N VAL A 82 13.48 11.75 -9.14
CA VAL A 82 12.31 11.39 -9.94
C VAL A 82 12.73 10.99 -11.35
N ALA A 83 13.67 11.71 -11.97
CA ALA A 83 14.18 11.38 -13.30
C ALA A 83 14.89 10.02 -13.34
N ALA A 84 15.78 9.75 -12.38
CA ALA A 84 16.52 8.49 -12.27
C ALA A 84 15.60 7.30 -11.96
N TRP A 85 14.56 7.50 -11.14
CA TRP A 85 13.56 6.47 -10.89
C TRP A 85 12.66 6.23 -12.11
N ALA A 86 12.16 7.30 -12.72
CA ALA A 86 11.25 7.22 -13.88
C ALA A 86 11.90 6.61 -15.12
N SER A 87 13.20 6.82 -15.34
CA SER A 87 13.94 6.21 -16.46
C SER A 87 14.00 4.68 -16.40
N ARG A 88 13.65 4.09 -15.25
CA ARG A 88 13.64 2.64 -15.00
C ARG A 88 12.23 2.10 -14.75
N ILE A 89 11.20 2.91 -14.97
CA ILE A 89 9.85 2.59 -14.52
C ILE A 89 9.35 1.27 -15.11
N ASP A 90 9.64 0.96 -16.38
CA ASP A 90 9.18 -0.27 -17.02
C ASP A 90 9.65 -1.54 -16.28
N GLU A 91 10.89 -1.54 -15.79
CA GLU A 91 11.43 -2.67 -15.03
C GLU A 91 10.92 -2.69 -13.59
N LEU A 92 10.80 -1.52 -12.97
CA LEU A 92 10.38 -1.35 -11.57
C LEU A 92 8.86 -1.54 -11.38
N SER A 93 8.07 -1.25 -12.41
CA SER A 93 6.61 -1.36 -12.44
C SER A 93 6.12 -2.70 -12.99
N ASN A 94 7.02 -3.63 -13.30
CA ASN A 94 6.66 -4.96 -13.78
C ASN A 94 5.85 -5.72 -12.71
N SER A 95 4.59 -6.07 -13.02
CA SER A 95 3.65 -6.72 -12.09
C SER A 95 4.02 -8.15 -11.73
N LEU A 96 4.90 -8.81 -12.51
CA LEU A 96 5.44 -10.13 -12.16
C LEU A 96 6.43 -10.08 -10.99
N ARG A 97 6.89 -8.88 -10.61
CA ARG A 97 7.78 -8.71 -9.47
C ARG A 97 6.96 -8.52 -8.20
N SER A 98 7.33 -9.24 -7.15
CA SER A 98 6.79 -9.02 -5.80
C SER A 98 7.47 -7.83 -5.12
N MET A 99 7.56 -6.68 -5.81
CA MET A 99 8.18 -5.47 -5.27
C MET A 99 7.31 -4.24 -5.52
N PHE A 100 7.53 -3.24 -4.70
CA PHE A 100 6.93 -1.93 -4.79
C PHE A 100 8.04 -0.89 -4.62
N THR A 101 8.04 0.13 -5.47
CA THR A 101 9.01 1.22 -5.41
C THR A 101 8.28 2.55 -5.38
N SER A 102 8.84 3.50 -4.65
CA SER A 102 8.25 4.83 -4.50
C SER A 102 9.34 5.87 -4.30
N THR A 103 9.03 7.08 -4.76
CA THR A 103 9.76 8.30 -4.41
C THR A 103 8.76 9.33 -3.90
N TYR A 104 9.12 10.05 -2.84
CA TYR A 104 8.27 11.08 -2.24
C TYR A 104 9.11 12.07 -1.43
N SER A 105 8.51 13.19 -1.05
CA SER A 105 9.12 14.15 -0.13
C SER A 105 8.81 13.73 1.31
N HIS A 106 9.83 13.64 2.17
CA HIS A 106 9.68 13.29 3.58
C HIS A 106 10.53 14.24 4.43
N ASN A 107 9.89 14.97 5.35
CA ASN A 107 10.55 15.95 6.23
C ASN A 107 11.46 16.96 5.49
N GLY A 108 11.10 17.35 4.26
CA GLY A 108 11.88 18.28 3.44
C GLY A 108 13.08 17.66 2.73
N ASP A 109 13.26 16.34 2.79
CA ASP A 109 14.23 15.57 2.02
C ASP A 109 13.52 14.77 0.91
N ALA A 110 14.26 14.42 -0.14
CA ALA A 110 13.79 13.54 -1.21
C ALA A 110 14.06 12.08 -0.83
N GLU A 111 13.03 11.24 -0.76
CA GLU A 111 13.15 9.84 -0.34
C GLU A 111 12.95 8.86 -1.51
N LEU A 112 13.83 7.86 -1.58
CA LEU A 112 13.69 6.66 -2.41
C LEU A 112 13.41 5.48 -1.48
N ALA A 113 12.30 4.77 -1.68
CA ALA A 113 11.96 3.61 -0.88
C ALA A 113 11.53 2.43 -1.76
N PHE A 114 12.17 1.28 -1.55
CA PHE A 114 11.83 0.03 -2.21
C PHE A 114 11.37 -0.99 -1.15
N THR A 115 10.34 -1.75 -1.49
CA THR A 115 9.78 -2.84 -0.69
C THR A 115 9.70 -4.09 -1.55
N CYS A 116 10.02 -5.24 -0.96
CA CYS A 116 9.95 -6.54 -1.59
C CYS A 116 9.18 -7.51 -0.67
N PHE A 117 8.34 -8.35 -1.25
CA PHE A 117 7.48 -9.32 -0.57
C PHE A 117 7.88 -10.74 -1.00
N ASP A 118 8.36 -11.55 -0.05
CA ASP A 118 8.79 -12.93 -0.29
C ASP A 118 9.73 -13.10 -1.50
N CYS A 119 10.66 -12.14 -1.72
CA CYS A 119 11.59 -12.28 -2.84
C CYS A 119 12.59 -13.42 -2.62
N ASP A 120 12.86 -14.16 -3.69
CA ASP A 120 13.99 -15.07 -3.77
C ASP A 120 15.33 -14.31 -3.95
N ASP A 121 16.44 -15.04 -3.96
CA ASP A 121 17.78 -14.47 -4.09
C ASP A 121 18.00 -13.70 -5.39
N ALA A 122 17.41 -14.16 -6.51
CA ALA A 122 17.55 -13.52 -7.81
C ALA A 122 16.79 -12.18 -7.83
N GLN A 123 15.58 -12.17 -7.28
CA GLN A 123 14.75 -10.98 -7.12
C GLN A 123 15.40 -9.98 -6.14
N MET A 124 15.99 -10.45 -5.05
CA MET A 124 16.75 -9.61 -4.11
C MET A 124 18.01 -9.01 -4.74
N SER A 125 18.74 -9.77 -5.55
CA SER A 125 19.88 -9.26 -6.30
C SER A 125 19.48 -8.12 -7.26
N PHE A 126 18.39 -8.31 -8.01
CA PHE A 126 17.81 -7.27 -8.86
C PHE A 126 17.35 -6.05 -8.05
N PHE A 127 16.66 -6.26 -6.93
CA PHE A 127 16.22 -5.19 -6.04
C PHE A 127 17.40 -4.31 -5.60
N HIS A 128 18.49 -4.94 -5.17
CA HIS A 128 19.69 -4.22 -4.72
C HIS A 128 20.37 -3.49 -5.88
N SER A 129 20.49 -4.14 -7.04
CA SER A 129 21.17 -3.55 -8.20
C SER A 129 20.46 -2.29 -8.70
N GLN A 130 19.13 -2.30 -8.77
CA GLN A 130 18.33 -1.15 -9.20
C GLN A 130 18.38 -0.01 -8.18
N PHE A 131 18.20 -0.33 -6.89
CA PHE A 131 18.28 0.68 -5.83
C PHE A 131 19.64 1.37 -5.83
N ASP A 132 20.73 0.60 -5.91
CA ASP A 132 22.08 1.14 -5.91
C ASP A 132 22.40 1.92 -7.20
N ALA A 133 21.81 1.54 -8.34
CA ALA A 133 21.94 2.30 -9.58
C ALA A 133 21.31 3.70 -9.47
N ILE A 134 20.06 3.79 -8.99
CA ILE A 134 19.39 5.08 -8.78
C ILE A 134 20.15 5.91 -7.76
N LYS A 135 20.53 5.32 -6.62
CA LYS A 135 21.28 6.02 -5.58
C LYS A 135 22.60 6.61 -6.13
N ARG A 136 23.35 5.85 -6.93
CA ARG A 136 24.61 6.35 -7.53
C ARG A 136 24.38 7.51 -8.51
N GLU A 137 23.29 7.49 -9.26
CA GLU A 137 22.94 8.53 -10.23
C GLU A 137 22.54 9.84 -9.52
N VAL A 138 21.78 9.75 -8.44
CA VAL A 138 21.34 10.92 -7.65
C VAL A 138 22.48 11.50 -6.79
N GLY A 139 23.34 10.65 -6.25
CA GLY A 139 24.54 11.05 -5.51
C GLY A 139 24.56 10.59 -4.05
N THR A 140 25.06 11.44 -3.15
CA THR A 140 25.29 11.07 -1.76
C THR A 140 24.00 11.11 -0.95
N ALA A 141 23.53 9.94 -0.52
CA ALA A 141 22.42 9.84 0.42
C ALA A 141 22.82 10.37 1.82
N ARG A 142 21.90 11.08 2.47
CA ARG A 142 22.03 11.56 3.85
C ARG A 142 21.76 10.45 4.86
N HIS A 143 20.72 9.66 4.61
CA HIS A 143 20.38 8.47 5.36
C HIS A 143 20.19 7.29 4.41
N ASP A 144 20.65 6.10 4.81
CA ASP A 144 20.42 4.83 4.11
C ASP A 144 20.06 3.80 5.17
N TRP A 145 18.90 3.18 5.02
CA TRP A 145 18.36 2.25 5.99
C TRP A 145 17.85 0.99 5.30
N ARG A 146 17.88 -0.12 6.04
CA ARG A 146 17.36 -1.41 5.60
C ARG A 146 16.54 -2.01 6.73
N TRP A 147 15.47 -2.69 6.36
CA TRP A 147 14.63 -3.41 7.30
C TRP A 147 14.17 -4.74 6.70
N SER A 148 14.04 -5.76 7.54
CA SER A 148 13.39 -7.00 7.15
C SER A 148 12.66 -7.62 8.32
N GLY A 149 11.52 -8.24 8.06
CA GLY A 149 10.72 -8.91 9.09
C GLY A 149 9.53 -9.63 8.49
N SER A 150 8.63 -10.08 9.37
CA SER A 150 7.36 -10.68 8.93
C SER A 150 6.40 -9.61 8.39
N TRP A 151 5.41 -10.01 7.60
CA TRP A 151 4.33 -9.12 7.18
C TRP A 151 3.57 -8.52 8.36
N LEU A 152 3.30 -9.31 9.40
CA LEU A 152 2.62 -8.81 10.60
C LEU A 152 3.46 -7.73 11.30
N SER A 153 4.76 -7.95 11.48
CA SER A 153 5.67 -6.96 12.05
C SER A 153 5.70 -5.67 11.22
N ARG A 154 5.60 -5.79 9.89
CA ARG A 154 5.51 -4.62 9.00
C ARG A 154 4.22 -3.83 9.24
N LEU A 155 3.08 -4.51 9.31
CA LEU A 155 1.79 -3.86 9.54
C LEU A 155 1.74 -3.10 10.86
N LEU A 156 2.28 -3.70 11.93
CA LEU A 156 2.32 -3.07 13.25
C LEU A 156 3.14 -1.79 13.23
N LYS A 157 4.34 -1.83 12.61
CA LYS A 157 5.22 -0.67 12.49
C LYS A 157 4.62 0.48 11.66
N GLU A 158 3.81 0.15 10.65
CA GLU A 158 3.11 1.13 9.81
C GLU A 158 1.79 1.62 10.41
N GLY A 159 1.37 1.09 11.56
CA GLY A 159 0.16 1.54 12.24
C GLY A 159 0.34 2.88 12.95
N TRP A 160 1.57 3.37 13.15
CA TRP A 160 1.91 4.60 13.90
C TRP A 160 1.35 4.68 15.34
N ASP A 161 0.68 3.62 15.81
CA ASP A 161 0.05 3.51 17.12
C ASP A 161 1.02 2.99 18.22
N GLY A 162 2.33 2.97 17.94
CA GLY A 162 3.35 2.46 18.87
C GLY A 162 3.33 0.95 19.07
N TYR A 163 2.73 0.20 18.14
CA TYR A 163 2.78 -1.27 18.14
C TYR A 163 4.03 -1.74 17.39
N ASP A 164 4.97 -2.34 18.11
CA ASP A 164 6.20 -2.87 17.52
C ASP A 164 6.19 -4.41 17.46
N THR A 165 5.35 -5.05 18.29
CA THR A 165 5.27 -6.51 18.42
C THR A 165 3.83 -7.03 18.48
N PRO A 166 3.57 -8.29 18.08
CA PRO A 166 2.23 -8.89 18.20
C PRO A 166 1.71 -8.95 19.64
N HIS A 167 2.60 -8.96 20.63
CA HIS A 167 2.24 -8.93 22.04
C HIS A 167 1.54 -7.61 22.43
N ASP A 168 1.87 -6.50 21.75
CA ASP A 168 1.28 -5.19 22.04
C ASP A 168 -0.22 -5.15 21.66
N LEU A 169 -0.65 -5.97 20.69
CA LEU A 169 -2.08 -6.14 20.35
C LEU A 169 -2.88 -6.80 21.48
N THR A 170 -2.24 -7.67 22.26
CA THR A 170 -2.91 -8.42 23.34
C THR A 170 -2.99 -7.64 24.64
N GLN A 171 -2.27 -6.52 24.75
CA GLN A 171 -2.27 -5.63 25.91
C GLN A 171 -3.31 -4.50 25.79
N GLN A 172 -4.13 -4.52 24.74
CA GLN A 172 -5.19 -3.54 24.56
C GLN A 172 -6.19 -3.59 25.72
N SER A 173 -6.50 -2.43 26.29
CA SER A 173 -7.75 -2.29 27.04
C SER A 173 -8.91 -2.55 26.07
N PRO A 174 -9.99 -3.25 26.48
CA PRO A 174 -11.13 -3.48 25.61
C PRO A 174 -11.59 -2.17 25.01
N TRP A 175 -11.75 -2.13 23.69
CA TRP A 175 -12.35 -1.01 22.98
C TRP A 175 -13.68 -0.67 23.69
N PRO A 176 -13.88 0.56 24.21
CA PRO A 176 -15.14 0.92 24.82
C PRO A 176 -16.21 0.75 23.75
N GLY A 177 -17.15 -0.16 24.00
CA GLY A 177 -18.18 -0.52 23.04
C GLY A 177 -18.91 0.72 22.53
N THR A 178 -19.29 0.65 21.25
CA THR A 178 -20.10 1.59 20.45
C THR A 178 -19.40 2.83 19.87
N SER A 179 -19.45 2.89 18.53
CA SER A 179 -19.07 3.97 17.61
C SER A 179 -17.58 4.19 17.32
N THR A 180 -17.18 3.82 16.09
CA THR A 180 -15.92 4.22 15.47
C THR A 180 -16.00 5.71 15.14
N LEU A 181 -15.37 6.56 15.95
CA LEU A 181 -14.96 7.90 15.51
C LEU A 181 -13.59 7.75 14.83
N MET A 182 -13.58 7.69 13.50
CA MET A 182 -12.35 7.95 12.74
C MET A 182 -12.00 9.42 12.92
N THR A 183 -11.11 9.74 13.86
CA THR A 183 -10.43 11.04 13.85
C THR A 183 -9.35 10.97 12.79
N ASN A 184 -9.57 11.63 11.66
CA ASN A 184 -8.55 11.88 10.66
C ASN A 184 -7.38 12.61 11.37
N GLY A 185 -6.19 12.04 11.32
CA GLY A 185 -5.01 12.61 11.95
C GLY A 185 -4.77 14.01 11.41
N ASN A 186 -4.81 15.01 12.30
CA ASN A 186 -4.32 16.34 12.02
C ASN A 186 -2.80 16.28 11.83
N HIS A 187 -2.34 16.26 10.59
CA HIS A 187 -1.05 16.81 10.16
C HIS A 187 -1.20 17.45 8.78
#